data_AF-A0A523C3W3-F1
#
_entry.id   AF-A0A523C3W3-F1
#
_cell.length_a   1.000
_cell.length_b   1.000
_cell.length_c   1.000
_cell.angle_alpha   90.00
_cell.angle_beta   90.00
_cell.angle_gamma   90.00
#
_symmetry.space_group_name_H-M   'P 1'
#
loop_
_entity.id
_entity.type
_entity.pdbx_description
1 polymer ?
#
loop_
_entity_poly.entity_id
_entity_poly.type
_entity_poly.pdbx_seq_one_letter_code
_entity_poly.pdbx_strand_id
1 'polypeptide(L)'
;MSRNYYRFGDVVLVNIPWIERGTGRPLSKVRPAVVVSRDHLNEQGRYIVLPISSRPAKGDEIPVPEWEAAGLAKPSKMQIQPFILYDVQAKIGVMHPAALLAAYRCLLGYL
;
A
#
# COMPACT_ATOMS: atom_id res chain seq x y z
N MET A 1 -22.23 13.29 -10.22
CA MET A 1 -20.99 12.71 -10.78
C MET A 1 -20.36 11.86 -9.69
N SER A 2 -20.34 10.53 -9.83
CA SER A 2 -19.66 9.68 -8.83
C SER A 2 -18.18 10.02 -8.87
N ARG A 3 -17.66 10.52 -7.74
CA ARG A 3 -16.22 10.72 -7.57
C ARG A 3 -15.58 9.33 -7.68
N ASN A 4 -14.77 9.07 -8.70
CA ASN A 4 -14.01 7.83 -8.77
C ASN A 4 -13.00 7.86 -7.62
N TYR A 5 -13.24 7.08 -6.57
CA TYR A 5 -12.33 6.88 -5.45
C TYR A 5 -11.71 5.49 -5.53
N TYR A 6 -10.53 5.33 -4.93
CA TYR A 6 -9.88 4.03 -4.83
C TYR A 6 -10.50 3.21 -3.70
N ARG A 7 -10.73 1.93 -3.94
CA ARG A 7 -11.41 1.04 -3.00
C ARG A 7 -10.43 0.25 -2.18
N PHE A 8 -10.94 -0.31 -1.08
CA PHE A 8 -10.23 -1.32 -0.32
C PHE A 8 -9.65 -2.41 -1.25
N GLY A 9 -8.36 -2.72 -1.06
CA GLY A 9 -7.65 -3.73 -1.85
C GLY A 9 -7.09 -3.24 -3.18
N ASP A 10 -7.42 -2.02 -3.63
CA ASP A 10 -6.78 -1.43 -4.81
C ASP A 10 -5.29 -1.23 -4.57
N VAL A 11 -4.47 -1.62 -5.55
CA VAL A 11 -3.05 -1.30 -5.59
C VAL A 11 -2.89 -0.02 -6.39
N VAL A 12 -2.27 0.98 -5.77
CA VAL A 12 -2.21 2.34 -6.27
C VAL A 12 -0.79 2.89 -6.22
N LEU A 13 -0.48 3.86 -7.07
CA LEU A 13 0.74 4.66 -7.02
C LEU A 13 0.55 5.87 -6.12
N VAL A 14 1.48 6.06 -5.20
CA VAL A 14 1.44 7.13 -4.20
C VAL A 14 2.80 7.79 -4.02
N ASN A 15 2.78 9.07 -3.68
CA ASN A 15 3.95 9.78 -3.18
C ASN A 15 4.02 9.60 -1.66
N ILE A 16 4.86 8.67 -1.19
CA ILE A 16 5.12 8.54 0.24
C ILE A 16 6.38 9.35 0.55
N PRO A 17 6.29 10.40 1.39
CA PRO A 17 7.46 11.15 1.82
C PRO A 17 8.37 10.21 2.62
N TRP A 18 9.57 9.96 2.10
CA TRP A 18 10.56 9.12 2.77
C TRP A 18 11.79 9.95 3.11
N ILE A 19 12.34 9.75 4.30
CA ILE A 19 13.60 10.39 4.68
C ILE A 19 14.74 9.44 4.30
N GLU A 20 15.68 9.93 3.50
CA GLU A 20 16.89 9.18 3.16
C GLU A 20 17.74 8.92 4.40
N ARG A 21 17.94 7.64 4.72
CA ARG A 21 18.86 7.23 5.80
C ARG A 21 20.27 7.72 5.49
N GLY A 22 20.87 8.45 6.43
CA GLY A 22 22.24 8.95 6.35
C GLY A 22 22.36 10.42 5.95
N THR A 23 21.45 10.94 5.11
CA THR A 23 21.46 12.36 4.68
C THR A 23 20.35 13.19 5.31
N GLY A 24 19.28 12.55 5.82
CA GLY A 24 18.12 13.23 6.37
C GLY A 24 17.26 13.95 5.32
N ARG A 25 17.57 13.78 4.02
CA ARG A 25 16.86 14.49 2.95
C ARG A 25 15.50 13.86 2.68
N PRO A 26 14.43 14.66 2.54
CA PRO A 26 13.15 14.16 2.07
C PRO A 26 13.27 13.77 0.59
N LEU A 27 13.06 12.50 0.31
CA LEU A 27 12.91 11.96 -1.03
C LEU A 27 11.44 11.66 -1.27
N SER A 28 10.85 12.34 -2.25
CA SER A 28 9.58 11.91 -2.82
C SER A 28 9.87 10.83 -3.86
N LYS A 29 9.38 9.62 -3.62
CA LYS A 29 9.43 8.52 -4.59
C LYS A 29 8.02 7.99 -4.78
N VAL A 30 7.57 7.97 -6.04
CA VAL A 30 6.35 7.28 -6.43
C VAL A 30 6.54 5.79 -6.17
N ARG A 31 5.67 5.19 -5.37
CA ARG A 31 5.73 3.78 -5.01
C ARG A 31 4.34 3.15 -5.03
N PRO A 32 4.25 1.84 -5.28
CA PRO A 32 3.01 1.12 -5.08
C PRO A 32 2.65 1.06 -3.59
N ALA A 33 1.36 1.14 -3.30
CA ALA A 33 0.77 0.89 -1.99
C ALA A 33 -0.61 0.24 -2.18
N VAL A 34 -1.10 -0.46 -1.16
CA VAL A 34 -2.46 -1.01 -1.17
C VAL A 34 -3.37 -0.20 -0.27
N VAL A 35 -4.57 0.13 -0.76
CA VAL A 35 -5.60 0.82 0.03
C VAL A 35 -6.21 -0.14 1.04
N VAL A 36 -6.17 0.24 2.32
CA VAL A 36 -6.73 -0.55 3.44
C VAL A 36 -7.83 0.20 4.22
N SER A 37 -8.15 1.43 3.82
CA SER A 37 -9.29 2.17 4.36
C SER A 37 -10.62 1.75 3.73
N ARG A 38 -11.71 1.95 4.48
CA ARG A 38 -13.09 1.72 4.04
C ARG A 38 -13.55 2.82 3.09
N ASP A 39 -14.53 2.49 2.26
CA ASP A 39 -15.09 3.37 1.23
C ASP A 39 -15.55 4.74 1.76
N HIS A 40 -16.17 4.79 2.95
CA HIS A 40 -16.59 6.06 3.56
C HIS A 40 -15.43 7.06 3.74
N LEU A 41 -14.22 6.59 4.07
CA LEU A 41 -13.04 7.44 4.19
C LEU A 41 -12.48 7.80 2.79
N ASN A 42 -12.46 6.81 1.89
CA ASN A 42 -11.95 6.95 0.54
C ASN A 42 -12.75 7.98 -0.29
N GLU A 43 -14.08 8.00 -0.11
CA GLU A 43 -15.00 8.97 -0.74
C GLU A 43 -14.67 10.43 -0.37
N GLN A 44 -14.12 10.63 0.82
CA GLN A 44 -13.65 11.94 1.30
C GLN A 44 -12.29 12.34 0.71
N GLY A 45 -11.67 11.48 -0.12
CA GLY A 45 -10.33 11.68 -0.64
C GLY A 45 -9.24 11.40 0.41
N ARG A 46 -9.55 10.63 1.44
CA ARG A 46 -8.61 10.24 2.51
C ARG A 46 -8.38 8.74 2.40
N TYR A 47 -7.12 8.34 2.28
CA TYR A 47 -6.76 6.94 2.10
C TYR A 47 -5.80 6.52 3.21
N ILE A 48 -6.09 5.38 3.83
CA ILE A 48 -5.10 4.65 4.63
C ILE A 48 -4.50 3.61 3.70
N VAL A 49 -3.18 3.64 3.54
CA VAL A 49 -2.48 2.72 2.65
C VAL A 49 -1.35 1.98 3.38
N LEU A 50 -1.06 0.77 2.91
CA LEU A 50 0.15 0.04 3.28
C LEU A 50 1.16 0.11 2.11
N PRO A 51 2.38 0.64 2.32
CA PRO A 51 3.38 0.71 1.26
C PRO A 51 3.81 -0.68 0.79
N ILE A 52 4.12 -0.79 -0.51
CA ILE A 52 4.67 -1.99 -1.10
C ILE A 52 6.14 -1.75 -1.45
N SER A 53 6.99 -2.72 -1.11
CA SER A 53 8.43 -2.66 -1.29
C SER A 53 8.93 -3.91 -2.02
N SER A 54 9.83 -3.74 -2.98
CA SER A 54 10.49 -4.87 -3.63
C SER A 54 11.75 -5.33 -2.89
N ARG A 55 11.99 -4.83 -1.67
CA ARG A 55 13.12 -5.31 -0.87
C ARG A 55 12.78 -6.71 -0.34
N PRO A 56 13.76 -7.62 -0.18
CA PRO A 56 13.53 -8.93 0.42
C PRO A 56 12.81 -8.80 1.76
N ALA A 57 11.84 -9.68 2.02
CA ALA A 57 11.09 -9.71 3.28
C ALA A 57 12.00 -10.05 4.46
N LYS A 58 11.69 -9.47 5.62
CA LYS A 58 12.37 -9.66 6.91
C LYS A 58 11.33 -9.66 8.02
N GLY A 59 11.44 -10.61 8.95
CA GLY A 59 10.50 -10.73 10.07
C GLY A 59 9.06 -10.90 9.59
N ASP A 60 8.16 -10.09 10.12
CA ASP A 60 6.70 -10.21 9.96
C ASP A 60 6.17 -9.48 8.70
N GLU A 61 7.04 -9.14 7.75
CA GLU A 61 6.61 -8.53 6.51
C GLU A 61 5.92 -9.54 5.60
N ILE A 62 4.80 -9.14 5.01
CA ILE A 62 3.91 -10.04 4.28
C ILE A 62 4.31 -10.05 2.81
N PRO A 63 4.74 -11.18 2.24
CA PRO A 63 5.00 -11.28 0.81
C PRO A 63 3.71 -11.02 0.01
N VAL A 64 3.83 -10.37 -1.14
CA VAL A 64 2.73 -10.21 -2.09
C VAL A 64 2.71 -11.44 -3.02
N PRO A 65 1.76 -12.38 -2.85
CA PRO A 65 1.56 -13.45 -3.81
C PRO A 65 1.03 -12.86 -5.12
N GLU A 66 1.28 -13.55 -6.24
CA GLU A 66 0.74 -13.16 -7.56
C GLU A 66 1.01 -11.68 -7.89
N TRP A 67 2.21 -11.20 -7.59
CA TRP A 67 2.59 -9.80 -7.67
C TRP A 67 2.37 -9.19 -9.06
N GLU A 68 2.46 -9.98 -10.13
CA GLU A 68 2.14 -9.57 -11.51
C GLU A 68 0.66 -9.18 -11.65
N ALA A 69 -0.26 -10.00 -11.12
CA ALA A 69 -1.70 -9.72 -11.14
C ALA A 69 -2.07 -8.49 -10.29
N ALA A 70 -1.26 -8.19 -9.26
CA ALA A 70 -1.34 -6.97 -8.48
C ALA A 70 -0.77 -5.72 -9.20
N GLY A 71 -0.28 -5.86 -10.44
CA GLY A 71 0.29 -4.78 -11.24
C GLY A 71 1.73 -4.39 -10.86
N LEU A 72 2.42 -5.24 -10.08
CA LEU A 72 3.78 -4.99 -9.65
C LEU A 72 4.78 -5.51 -10.69
N ALA A 73 5.90 -4.82 -10.86
CA ALA A 73 6.92 -5.19 -11.85
C ALA A 73 7.86 -6.31 -11.36
N LYS A 74 7.83 -6.67 -10.08
CA LYS A 74 8.71 -7.67 -9.47
C LYS A 74 8.17 -8.17 -8.13
N PRO A 75 8.69 -9.32 -7.63
CA PRO A 75 8.37 -9.82 -6.29
C PRO A 75 8.52 -8.74 -5.23
N SER A 76 7.50 -8.61 -4.38
CA SER A 76 7.38 -7.52 -3.43
C SER A 76 6.72 -7.98 -2.13
N LYS A 77 6.75 -7.11 -1.13
CA LYS A 77 6.15 -7.31 0.20
C LYS A 77 5.36 -6.07 0.60
N MET A 78 4.34 -6.28 1.43
CA MET A 78 3.65 -5.20 2.13
C MET A 78 4.40 -4.82 3.40
N GLN A 79 4.55 -3.52 3.61
CA GLN A 79 5.07 -2.99 4.87
C GLN A 79 3.88 -2.74 5.80
N ILE A 80 3.89 -3.37 6.97
CA ILE A 80 2.84 -3.25 7.98
C ILE A 80 3.02 -1.96 8.79
N GLN A 81 3.04 -0.83 8.07
CA GLN A 81 3.11 0.51 8.63
C GLN A 81 2.14 1.39 7.82
N PRO A 82 0.97 1.73 8.38
CA PRO A 82 -0.04 2.49 7.64
C PRO A 82 0.35 3.96 7.48
N PHE A 83 0.00 4.52 6.32
CA PHE A 83 0.12 5.94 6.03
C PHE A 83 -1.24 6.51 5.67
N ILE A 84 -1.53 7.72 6.14
CA ILE A 84 -2.70 8.49 5.70
C ILE A 84 -2.25 9.41 4.58
N LEU A 85 -2.89 9.29 3.42
CA LEU A 85 -2.58 10.06 2.22
C LEU A 85 -3.84 10.72 1.66
N TYR A 86 -3.63 11.85 1.01
CA TYR A 86 -4.67 12.62 0.31
C TYR A 86 -4.44 12.62 -1.21
N ASP A 87 -3.21 12.35 -1.64
CA ASP A 87 -2.79 12.34 -3.04
C ASP A 87 -2.44 10.91 -3.47
N VAL A 88 -3.38 10.29 -4.19
CA VAL A 88 -3.24 8.96 -4.79
C VAL A 88 -3.34 9.10 -6.30
N GLN A 89 -2.29 8.69 -7.02
CA GLN A 89 -2.09 9.08 -8.41
C GLN A 89 -2.87 8.21 -9.38
N ALA A 90 -2.72 6.88 -9.29
CA ALA A 90 -3.33 5.94 -10.23
C ALA A 90 -3.49 4.56 -9.61
N LYS A 91 -4.54 3.82 -10.01
CA LYS A 91 -4.68 2.39 -9.74
C LYS A 91 -3.85 1.61 -10.77
N ILE A 92 -3.10 0.63 -10.28
CA ILE A 92 -2.27 -0.27 -11.10
C ILE A 92 -2.69 -1.73 -11.01
N GLY A 93 -3.50 -2.10 -10.01
CA GLY A 93 -3.95 -3.47 -9.84
C GLY A 93 -4.86 -3.65 -8.62
N VAL A 94 -5.06 -4.92 -8.24
CA VAL A 94 -5.85 -5.32 -7.08
C VAL A 94 -5.05 -6.35 -6.29
N MET A 95 -5.01 -6.19 -4.97
CA MET A 95 -4.26 -7.07 -4.08
C MET A 95 -5.01 -8.38 -3.85
N HIS A 96 -4.28 -9.49 -3.85
CA HIS A 96 -4.85 -10.81 -3.59
C HIS A 96 -5.51 -10.86 -2.19
N PRO A 97 -6.74 -11.38 -2.04
CA PRO A 97 -7.47 -11.37 -0.76
C PRO A 97 -6.73 -12.04 0.40
N ALA A 98 -6.01 -13.13 0.15
CA ALA A 98 -5.23 -13.81 1.19
C ALA A 98 -4.12 -12.92 1.77
N ALA A 99 -3.48 -12.10 0.93
CA ALA A 99 -2.45 -11.16 1.37
C ALA A 99 -3.08 -10.03 2.20
N LEU A 100 -4.22 -9.51 1.77
CA LEU A 100 -4.99 -8.51 2.53
C LEU A 100 -5.38 -9.06 3.91
N LEU A 101 -5.91 -10.28 3.98
CA LEU A 101 -6.27 -10.91 5.25
C LEU A 101 -5.07 -11.06 6.18
N ALA A 102 -3.92 -11.50 5.66
CA ALA A 102 -2.69 -11.56 6.44
C ALA A 102 -2.29 -10.17 6.98
N ALA A 103 -2.37 -9.13 6.15
CA ALA A 103 -2.05 -7.76 6.55
C ALA A 103 -2.96 -7.25 7.66
N TYR A 104 -4.26 -7.54 7.57
CA TYR A 104 -5.20 -7.22 8.64
C TYR A 104 -4.88 -7.93 9.94
N ARG A 105 -4.55 -9.22 9.88
CA ARG A 105 -4.18 -9.98 11.08
C ARG A 105 -2.94 -9.39 11.74
N CYS A 106 -1.91 -9.02 10.98
CA CYS A 106 -0.73 -8.34 11.52
C CYS A 106 -1.09 -6.98 12.14
N LEU A 107 -1.87 -6.14 11.45
CA LEU A 107 -2.27 -4.81 11.95
C LEU A 107 -3.06 -4.88 13.27
N LEU A 108 -3.83 -5.95 13.47
CA LEU A 108 -4.67 -6.16 14.64
C LEU A 108 -3.97 -6.97 15.75
N GLY A 109 -2.73 -7.40 15.54
CA GLY A 109 -1.96 -8.18 16.53
C GLY A 109 -2.44 -9.64 16.67
N TYR A 110 -3.04 -10.21 15.63
CA TYR A 110 -3.53 -11.60 15.60
C TYR A 110 -2.50 -12.62 15.06
N LEU A 111 -1.22 -12.26 14.97
CA LEU A 111 -0.13 -13.12 14.48
C LEU A 111 1.06 -13.08 15.44
#